data_AF-A0AAP0PQY2-F1
#
_entry.id   AF-A0AAP0PQY2-F1
#
_cell.length_a   1.000
_cell.length_b   1.000
_cell.length_c   1.000
_cell.angle_alpha   90.00
_cell.angle_beta   90.00
_cell.angle_gamma   90.00
#
_symmetry.space_group_name_H-M   'P 1'
#
loop_
_entity.id
_entity.type
_entity.pdbx_description
1 polymer ?
#
loop_
_entity_poly.entity_id
_entity_poly.type
_entity_poly.pdbx_seq_one_letter_code
_entity_poly.pdbx_strand_id
1 'polypeptide(L)'
;MDQPEGFVVKGQENKVCRLVKSLYGLKQAPKQWHEKFDHTMMANGFKINEYDKCMYSKDAIMSTKKMLNSSFDMKDLGLADVIL
;
A
#
# COMPACT_ATOMS: atom_id res chain seq x y z
N MET A 1 -28.57 0.02 -9.58
CA MET A 1 -27.67 -1.14 -9.79
C MET A 1 -28.63 -2.29 -9.87
N ASP A 2 -28.89 -2.72 -11.08
CA ASP A 2 -30.01 -3.59 -11.38
C ASP A 2 -29.46 -4.94 -11.80
N GLN A 3 -30.26 -6.00 -11.64
CA GLN A 3 -29.83 -7.32 -12.08
C GLN A 3 -29.63 -7.33 -13.60
N PRO A 4 -28.59 -8.02 -14.10
CA PRO A 4 -28.38 -8.15 -15.53
C PRO A 4 -29.54 -8.93 -16.17
N GLU A 5 -29.80 -8.62 -17.44
CA GLU A 5 -30.82 -9.31 -18.23
C GLU A 5 -30.57 -10.83 -18.25
N GLY A 6 -31.64 -11.61 -18.08
CA GLY A 6 -31.55 -13.07 -17.97
C GLY A 6 -31.25 -13.62 -16.56
N PHE A 7 -30.91 -12.78 -15.58
CA PHE A 7 -30.70 -13.19 -14.18
C PHE A 7 -31.74 -12.65 -13.21
N VAL A 8 -32.75 -11.92 -13.71
CA VAL A 8 -33.79 -11.27 -12.89
C VAL A 8 -34.66 -12.31 -12.17
N VAL A 9 -34.63 -12.31 -10.84
CA VAL A 9 -35.50 -13.17 -10.00
C VAL A 9 -36.73 -12.39 -9.53
N LYS A 10 -37.92 -12.90 -9.84
CA LYS A 10 -39.19 -12.26 -9.48
C LYS A 10 -39.31 -12.08 -7.96
N GLY A 11 -39.65 -10.86 -7.52
CA GLY A 11 -39.73 -10.45 -6.12
C GLY A 11 -38.37 -10.13 -5.47
N GLN A 12 -37.27 -10.22 -6.20
CA GLN A 12 -35.93 -9.88 -5.73
C GLN A 12 -35.16 -8.99 -6.72
N GLU A 13 -35.85 -8.33 -7.63
CA GLU A 13 -35.30 -7.60 -8.78
C GLU A 13 -34.25 -6.54 -8.37
N ASN A 14 -34.41 -5.98 -7.18
CA ASN A 14 -33.52 -4.95 -6.61
C ASN A 14 -32.28 -5.52 -5.89
N LYS A 15 -32.13 -6.84 -5.80
CA LYS A 15 -30.96 -7.45 -5.15
C LYS A 15 -29.81 -7.56 -6.14
N VAL A 16 -28.59 -7.25 -5.69
CA VAL A 16 -27.37 -7.47 -6.48
C VAL A 16 -26.30 -8.11 -5.60
N CYS A 17 -25.34 -8.79 -6.24
CA CYS A 17 -24.21 -9.38 -5.53
C CYS A 17 -23.33 -8.28 -4.93
N ARG A 18 -23.10 -8.35 -3.61
CA ARG A 18 -22.15 -7.48 -2.92
C ARG A 18 -20.80 -8.18 -2.83
N LEU A 19 -19.77 -7.56 -3.38
CA LEU A 19 -18.40 -8.01 -3.19
C LEU A 19 -17.96 -7.79 -1.73
N VAL A 20 -17.65 -8.89 -1.03
CA VAL A 20 -17.11 -8.84 0.34
C VAL A 20 -15.59 -8.61 0.33
N LYS A 21 -14.92 -9.03 -0.74
CA LYS A 21 -13.49 -8.79 -0.98
C LYS A 21 -13.30 -8.30 -2.42
N SER A 22 -12.26 -7.52 -2.64
CA SER A 22 -11.88 -7.13 -4.00
C SER A 22 -11.49 -8.35 -4.81
N LEU A 23 -12.09 -8.49 -5.99
CA LEU A 23 -11.67 -9.47 -6.99
C LEU A 23 -10.51 -8.91 -7.80
N TYR A 24 -9.61 -9.78 -8.21
CA TYR A 24 -8.55 -9.43 -9.15
C TYR A 24 -9.12 -8.85 -10.45
N GLY A 25 -8.40 -7.91 -11.05
CA GLY A 25 -8.82 -7.22 -12.27
C GLY A 25 -9.78 -6.05 -12.05
N LEU A 26 -10.37 -5.91 -10.86
CA LEU A 26 -11.17 -4.73 -10.53
C LEU A 26 -10.27 -3.56 -10.10
N LYS A 27 -10.67 -2.33 -10.45
CA LYS A 27 -9.90 -1.10 -10.13
C LYS A 27 -9.63 -0.91 -8.63
N GLN A 28 -10.49 -1.44 -7.76
CA GLN A 28 -10.31 -1.39 -6.31
C GLN A 28 -9.34 -2.44 -5.74
N ALA A 29 -8.94 -3.44 -6.53
CA ALA A 29 -8.07 -4.51 -6.04
C ALA A 29 -6.67 -4.02 -5.63
N PRO A 30 -5.97 -3.17 -6.42
CA PRO A 30 -4.67 -2.64 -6.02
C PRO A 30 -4.75 -1.80 -4.74
N LYS A 31 -5.81 -1.00 -4.58
CA LYS A 31 -6.02 -0.18 -3.38
C LYS A 31 -6.18 -1.05 -2.12
N GLN A 32 -7.05 -2.05 -2.17
CA GLN A 32 -7.26 -2.97 -1.04
C GLN A 32 -5.99 -3.77 -0.71
N TRP A 33 -5.19 -4.11 -1.73
CA TRP A 33 -3.92 -4.79 -1.51
C TRP A 33 -2.91 -3.88 -0.83
N HIS A 34 -2.77 -2.63 -1.28
CA HIS A 34 -1.89 -1.65 -0.65
C HIS A 34 -2.30 -1.35 0.79
N GLU A 35 -3.59 -1.16 1.07
CA GLU A 35 -4.09 -0.95 2.45
C GLU A 35 -3.73 -2.13 3.36
N LYS A 36 -3.88 -3.38 2.89
CA LYS A 36 -3.49 -4.56 3.65
C LYS A 36 -1.99 -4.64 3.86
N PHE A 37 -1.21 -4.34 2.82
CA PHE A 37 0.25 -4.33 2.88
C PHE A 37 0.76 -3.28 3.89
N ASP A 38 0.25 -2.06 3.81
CA ASP A 38 0.61 -0.94 4.68
C ASP A 38 0.39 -1.27 6.17
N HIS A 39 -0.80 -1.77 6.51
CA HIS A 39 -1.10 -2.24 7.88
C HIS A 39 -0.14 -3.35 8.33
N THR A 40 0.17 -4.29 7.44
CA THR A 40 1.08 -5.39 7.76
C THR A 40 2.49 -4.89 8.03
N MET A 41 2.99 -3.97 7.20
CA MET A 41 4.32 -3.37 7.37
C MET A 41 4.41 -2.58 8.68
N MET A 42 3.43 -1.74 8.97
CA MET A 42 3.37 -0.98 10.22
C MET A 42 3.31 -1.89 11.45
N ALA A 43 2.49 -2.95 11.42
CA ALA A 43 2.42 -3.93 12.50
C ALA A 43 3.73 -4.69 12.72
N ASN A 44 4.58 -4.80 11.69
CA ASN A 44 5.92 -5.39 11.77
C ASN A 44 7.02 -4.39 12.16
N GLY A 45 6.64 -3.17 12.59
CA GLY A 45 7.56 -2.15 13.09
C GLY A 45 8.28 -1.37 12.00
N PHE A 46 7.77 -1.38 10.75
CA PHE A 46 8.20 -0.46 9.73
C PHE A 46 7.47 0.88 9.87
N LYS A 47 8.15 1.97 9.51
CA LYS A 47 7.56 3.30 9.36
C LYS A 47 7.55 3.69 7.90
N ILE A 48 6.44 4.29 7.48
CA ILE A 48 6.30 4.89 6.16
C ILE A 48 7.16 6.15 6.06
N ASN A 49 7.75 6.40 4.89
CA ASN A 49 8.47 7.63 4.63
C ASN A 49 7.47 8.78 4.36
N GLU A 50 7.71 9.95 4.95
CA GLU A 50 6.84 11.13 4.81
C GLU A 50 6.85 11.72 3.40
N TYR A 51 7.97 11.59 2.68
CA TYR A 51 8.16 12.14 1.34
C TYR A 51 7.75 11.15 0.23
N ASP A 52 7.89 9.84 0.49
CA ASP A 52 7.49 8.79 -0.44
C ASP A 52 6.70 7.68 0.29
N LYS A 53 5.38 7.68 0.09
CA LYS A 53 4.46 6.73 0.72
C LYS A 53 4.60 5.28 0.23
N CYS A 54 5.40 5.04 -0.80
CA CYS A 54 5.73 3.70 -1.27
C CYS A 54 6.96 3.11 -0.56
N MET A 55 7.67 3.91 0.25
CA MET A 55 8.88 3.49 0.95
C MET A 55 8.63 3.24 2.44
N TYR A 56 9.15 2.10 2.92
CA TYR A 56 9.07 1.68 4.32
C TYR A 56 10.49 1.49 4.88
N SER A 57 10.71 1.93 6.11
CA SER A 57 12.00 1.82 6.79
C SER A 57 11.82 1.33 8.22
N LYS A 58 12.73 0.48 8.69
CA LYS A 58 12.74 0.01 10.07
C LYS A 58 13.62 0.90 10.94
N ASP A 59 13.37 0.92 12.24
CA ASP A 59 14.10 1.80 13.17
C ASP A 59 15.63 1.65 13.06
N ALA A 60 16.15 0.43 12.91
CA ALA A 60 17.59 0.21 12.71
C ALA A 60 18.15 0.96 11.48
N ILE A 61 17.42 0.94 10.36
CA ILE A 61 17.82 1.64 9.13
C ILE A 61 17.72 3.15 9.33
N MET A 62 16.66 3.64 10.01
CA MET A 62 16.53 5.07 10.30
C MET A 62 17.61 5.57 11.26
N SER A 63 17.95 4.80 12.30
CA SER A 63 19.03 5.12 13.23
C SER A 63 20.38 5.17 12.51
N THR A 64 20.67 4.20 11.65
CA THR A 64 21.89 4.21 10.82
C THR A 64 21.90 5.38 9.86
N LYS A 65 20.78 5.68 9.18
CA LYS A 65 20.66 6.85 8.29
C LYS A 65 20.90 8.16 9.03
N LYS A 66 20.34 8.29 10.25
CA LYS A 66 20.55 9.46 11.11
C LYS A 66 22.02 9.57 11.55
N MET A 67 22.65 8.47 11.94
CA MET A 67 24.06 8.43 12.33
C MET A 67 24.98 8.82 11.16
N LEU A 68 24.74 8.27 9.96
CA LEU A 68 25.49 8.62 8.76
C LEU A 68 25.33 10.10 8.41
N ASN A 69 24.10 10.63 8.41
CA ASN A 69 23.85 12.05 8.13
C ASN A 69 24.46 13.00 9.16
N SER A 70 24.74 12.54 10.38
CA SER A 70 25.43 13.35 11.39
C SER A 70 26.96 13.28 11.29
N SER A 71 27.49 12.25 10.62
CA SER A 71 28.92 11.97 10.52
C SER A 71 29.51 12.33 9.16
N PHE A 72 28.68 12.44 8.12
CA PHE A 72 29.06 12.72 6.74
C PHE A 72 28.18 13.83 6.18
N ASP A 73 28.78 14.81 5.50
CA ASP A 73 27.99 15.81 4.77
C ASP A 73 27.31 15.13 3.58
N MET A 74 26.09 15.55 3.23
CA MET A 74 25.29 14.93 2.17
C MET A 74 25.97 14.98 0.78
N LYS A 75 27.03 15.78 0.63
CA LYS A 75 27.90 15.85 -0.56
C LYS A 75 28.93 14.72 -0.63
N ASP A 76 29.30 14.13 0.52
CA ASP A 76 30.30 13.06 0.63
C ASP A 76 29.70 11.66 0.36
N LEU A 77 28.37 11.54 0.45
CA LEU A 77 27.63 10.29 0.23
C LEU A 77 27.24 10.04 -1.24
N GLY A 78 27.53 11.00 -2.14
CA GLY A 78 27.16 10.94 -3.55
C GLY A 78 25.64 10.93 -3.79
N LEU A 79 25.20 11.09 -5.05
CA LEU A 79 23.81 10.87 -5.44
C LEU A 79 23.50 9.38 -5.24
N ALA A 80 22.94 9.02 -4.09
CA ALA A 80 22.44 7.68 -3.81
C ALA A 80 21.16 7.45 -4.63
N ASP A 81 21.30 7.30 -5.94
CA ASP A 81 20.18 7.08 -6.86
C ASP A 81 19.71 5.63 -6.93
N VAL A 82 20.46 4.65 -6.41
CA VAL A 82 19.99 3.26 -6.34
C VAL A 82 20.65 2.50 -5.17
N ILE A 83 19.83 1.91 -4.30
CA ILE A 83 20.21 0.73 -3.52
C ILE A 83 19.26 -0.39 -3.96
N LEU A 84 19.80 -1.37 -4.70
CA LEU A 84 19.10 -2.62 -5.05
C LEU A 84 18.85 -3.46 -3.80
#